data_AF-A0A3M6ZWU6-F1
#
_entry.id   AF-A0A3M6ZWU6-F1
#
_cell.length_a   1.000
_cell.length_b   1.000
_cell.length_c   1.000
_cell.angle_alpha   90.00
_cell.angle_beta   90.00
_cell.angle_gamma   90.00
#
_symmetry.space_group_name_H-M   'P 1'
#
loop_
_entity.id
_entity.type
_entity.pdbx_description
1 polymer ?
#
loop_
_entity_poly.entity_id
_entity_poly.type
_entity_poly.pdbx_seq_one_letter_code
_entity_poly.pdbx_strand_id
1 'polypeptide(L)'
;MRTYVDDKENLKWCPAPNCVYAVECGVKRRDLNKIVPTVHCQCKHAFCFGCTLVDHQPCPCSLVRKWLKKCEDDSETANWISANTKECPKCQSTIEKNGGCNHMTCRKCRHEFCWMCMGLWSEHGTSWYNCNRFEEKSGTDARDAQALSRKSLERYLHYYNRYANHEQSAKLDKDIFHKTEKKMQLLQSSSGMSWIEVQFLEAASHALQQCRQTLKWTYAFAYYLARNNQTEIFEDNQKDLEMAVENLSEMFEKNTDQLSGLKVDMMDKTSYCMRRRVILLDDTAQRLRDGGWEFNVGLD
;
A
#
# COMPACT_ATOMS: atom_id res chain seq x y z
N MET A 1 18.75 -29.75 14.26
CA MET A 1 18.71 -28.77 13.15
C MET A 1 17.72 -27.64 13.41
N ARG A 2 16.48 -27.90 13.88
CA ARG A 2 15.58 -26.83 14.40
C ARG A 2 16.20 -26.03 15.54
N THR A 3 16.69 -26.72 16.56
CA THR A 3 17.38 -26.14 17.72
C THR A 3 18.51 -25.17 17.35
N TYR A 4 19.41 -25.54 16.43
CA TYR A 4 20.52 -24.68 16.00
C TYR A 4 20.08 -23.33 15.40
N VAL A 5 18.97 -23.32 14.65
CA VAL A 5 18.43 -22.07 14.08
C VAL A 5 17.75 -21.25 15.17
N ASP A 6 16.98 -21.91 16.04
CA ASP A 6 16.26 -21.27 17.13
C ASP A 6 17.21 -20.66 18.18
N ASP A 7 18.41 -21.24 18.34
CA ASP A 7 19.47 -20.77 19.25
C ASP A 7 20.27 -19.57 18.71
N LYS A 8 20.11 -19.21 17.42
CA LYS A 8 20.88 -18.13 16.77
C LYS A 8 20.03 -16.91 16.46
N GLU A 9 20.33 -15.78 17.10
CA GLU A 9 19.59 -14.53 16.92
C GLU A 9 19.59 -13.99 15.48
N ASN A 10 20.63 -14.30 14.70
CA ASN A 10 20.78 -13.88 13.30
C ASN A 10 20.18 -14.87 12.29
N LEU A 11 19.56 -15.98 12.73
CA LEU A 11 18.87 -16.93 11.86
C LEU A 11 17.37 -17.00 12.20
N LYS A 12 16.51 -17.10 11.19
CA LYS A 12 15.08 -17.38 11.37
C LYS A 12 14.54 -18.30 10.29
N TRP A 13 13.63 -19.19 10.67
CA TRP A 13 12.86 -20.00 9.73
C TRP A 13 11.94 -19.12 8.87
N CYS A 14 11.82 -19.48 7.60
CA CYS A 14 10.83 -18.86 6.73
C CYS A 14 9.41 -19.23 7.21
N PRO A 15 8.50 -18.25 7.36
CA PRO A 15 7.13 -18.51 7.84
C PRO A 15 6.21 -19.08 6.75
N ALA A 16 6.68 -19.20 5.50
CA ALA A 16 5.89 -19.76 4.42
C ALA A 16 5.51 -21.23 4.70
N PRO A 17 4.25 -21.64 4.46
CA PRO A 17 3.84 -23.02 4.66
C PRO A 17 4.73 -24.01 3.90
N ASN A 18 5.12 -25.10 4.56
CA ASN A 18 5.97 -26.17 4.02
C ASN A 18 7.39 -25.73 3.57
N CYS A 19 7.81 -24.50 3.87
CA CYS A 19 9.16 -24.05 3.59
C CYS A 19 10.15 -24.58 4.65
N VAL A 20 11.25 -25.16 4.19
CA VAL A 20 12.30 -25.74 5.05
C VAL A 20 13.57 -24.89 5.12
N TYR A 21 13.55 -23.67 4.55
CA TYR A 21 14.70 -22.78 4.52
C TYR A 21 14.71 -21.84 5.72
N ALA A 22 15.90 -21.59 6.26
CA ALA A 22 16.16 -20.51 7.21
C ALA A 22 16.91 -19.38 6.48
N VAL A 23 16.72 -18.15 6.95
CA VAL A 23 17.35 -16.95 6.40
C VAL A 23 18.26 -16.34 7.46
N GLU A 24 19.43 -15.86 7.03
CA GLU A 24 20.37 -15.12 7.88
C GLU A 24 20.18 -13.61 7.72
N CYS A 25 20.24 -12.86 8.83
CA CYS A 25 20.15 -11.40 8.82
C CYS A 25 21.09 -10.79 9.85
N GLY A 26 21.93 -9.83 9.41
CA GLY A 26 22.87 -9.11 10.29
C GLY A 26 22.26 -7.96 11.10
N VAL A 27 20.96 -7.68 10.95
CA VAL A 27 20.30 -6.58 11.65
C VAL A 27 20.03 -6.97 13.10
N LYS A 28 20.52 -6.17 14.05
CA LYS A 28 20.38 -6.44 15.49
C LYS A 28 19.02 -5.95 15.99
N ARG A 29 18.53 -6.56 17.09
CA ARG A 29 17.22 -6.22 17.70
C ARG A 29 17.08 -4.73 18.04
N ARG A 30 18.16 -4.09 18.51
CA ARG A 30 18.21 -2.65 18.82
C ARG A 30 18.00 -1.74 17.60
N ASP A 31 18.26 -2.25 16.40
CA ASP A 31 18.17 -1.47 15.16
C ASP A 31 16.79 -1.61 14.49
N LEU A 32 15.87 -2.42 15.04
CA LEU A 32 14.54 -2.67 14.47
C LEU A 32 13.60 -1.44 14.47
N ASN A 33 13.96 -0.40 15.22
CA ASN A 33 13.29 0.90 15.20
C ASN A 33 13.84 1.85 14.14
N LYS A 34 15.02 1.54 13.58
CA LYS A 34 15.72 2.34 12.57
C LYS A 34 15.76 1.67 11.20
N ILE A 35 15.60 0.35 11.17
CA ILE A 35 15.68 -0.47 9.97
C ILE A 35 14.53 -1.48 10.03
N VAL A 36 13.81 -1.61 8.91
CA VAL A 36 12.85 -2.69 8.68
C VAL A 36 13.55 -3.77 7.85
N PRO A 37 14.01 -4.88 8.47
CA PRO A 37 14.80 -5.89 7.79
C PRO A 37 13.92 -6.87 7.01
N THR A 38 13.34 -6.42 5.90
CA THR A 38 12.63 -7.32 4.99
C THR A 38 13.64 -8.21 4.27
N VAL A 39 13.52 -9.52 4.45
CA VAL A 39 14.38 -10.53 3.85
C VAL A 39 13.60 -11.40 2.88
N HIS A 40 14.30 -11.93 1.88
CA HIS A 40 13.71 -12.82 0.87
C HIS A 40 14.25 -14.23 1.07
N CYS A 41 13.33 -15.17 1.26
CA CYS A 41 13.66 -16.58 1.29
C CYS A 41 13.93 -17.11 -0.14
N GLN A 42 14.66 -18.22 -0.25
CA GLN A 42 14.83 -18.94 -1.51
C GLN A 42 13.48 -19.35 -2.15
N CYS A 43 12.45 -19.62 -1.35
CA CYS A 43 11.08 -19.88 -1.81
C CYS A 43 10.33 -18.63 -2.30
N LYS A 44 11.02 -17.48 -2.43
CA LYS A 44 10.48 -16.17 -2.84
C LYS A 44 9.55 -15.49 -1.83
N HIS A 45 9.29 -16.11 -0.69
CA HIS A 45 8.54 -15.45 0.38
C HIS A 45 9.36 -14.32 1.02
N ALA A 46 8.79 -13.11 1.04
CA ALA A 46 9.36 -11.93 1.67
C ALA A 46 8.69 -11.68 3.03
N PHE A 47 9.49 -11.51 4.07
CA PHE A 47 9.00 -11.27 5.43
C PHE A 47 9.99 -10.40 6.21
N CYS A 48 9.50 -9.70 7.22
CA CYS A 48 10.34 -8.94 8.13
C CYS A 48 11.08 -9.89 9.08
N PHE A 49 12.40 -9.86 9.06
CA PHE A 49 13.22 -10.63 9.98
C PHE A 49 12.97 -10.22 11.43
N GLY A 50 12.58 -8.98 11.71
CA GLY A 50 12.30 -8.49 13.06
C GLY A 50 11.08 -9.16 13.71
N CYS A 51 9.94 -9.17 13.02
CA CYS A 51 8.63 -9.57 13.59
C CYS A 51 7.97 -10.77 12.89
N THR A 52 8.58 -11.35 11.86
CA THR A 52 8.07 -12.48 11.04
C THR A 52 6.79 -12.23 10.25
N LEU A 53 6.21 -11.03 10.34
CA LEU A 53 5.11 -10.60 9.49
C LEU A 53 5.59 -10.40 8.04
N VAL A 54 4.63 -10.35 7.11
CA VAL A 54 4.86 -9.94 5.72
C VAL A 54 5.58 -8.59 5.65
N ASP A 55 6.26 -8.33 4.53
CA ASP A 55 6.97 -7.05 4.28
C ASP A 55 6.11 -5.86 4.70
N HIS A 56 6.64 -5.03 5.60
CA HIS A 56 5.95 -3.89 6.16
C HIS A 56 6.74 -2.59 6.02
N GLN A 57 7.65 -2.52 5.05
CA GLN A 57 8.35 -1.29 4.71
C GLN A 57 7.36 -0.20 4.25
N PRO A 58 7.47 1.04 4.76
CA PRO A 58 8.57 1.56 5.59
C PRO A 58 8.33 1.52 7.12
N CYS A 59 7.21 0.97 7.59
CA CYS A 59 6.79 1.07 9.00
C CYS A 59 7.65 0.20 9.95
N PRO A 60 8.31 0.76 10.98
CA PRO A 60 9.05 -0.01 11.99
C PRO A 60 8.20 -1.05 12.73
N CYS A 61 8.83 -2.13 13.19
CA CYS A 61 8.12 -3.26 13.84
C CYS A 61 7.29 -2.82 15.06
N SER A 62 7.78 -1.86 15.84
CA SER A 62 7.09 -1.30 17.01
C SER A 62 5.78 -0.61 16.62
N LEU A 63 5.80 0.23 15.58
CA LEU A 63 4.61 0.88 15.05
C LEU A 63 3.64 -0.11 14.41
N VAL A 64 4.14 -1.13 13.71
CA VAL A 64 3.29 -2.21 13.17
C VAL A 64 2.50 -2.91 14.28
N ARG A 65 3.16 -3.27 15.39
CA ARG A 65 2.47 -3.87 16.55
C ARG A 65 1.40 -2.94 17.12
N LYS A 66 1.71 -1.65 17.29
CA LYS A 66 0.77 -0.65 17.80
C LYS A 66 -0.43 -0.47 16.85
N TRP A 67 -0.18 -0.43 15.54
CA TRP A 67 -1.22 -0.31 14.52
C TRP A 67 -2.17 -1.50 14.52
N LEU A 68 -1.63 -2.71 14.47
CA LEU A 68 -2.44 -3.93 14.45
C LEU A 68 -3.27 -4.08 15.72
N LYS A 69 -2.68 -3.81 16.89
CA LYS A 69 -3.41 -3.79 18.16
C LYS A 69 -4.55 -2.76 18.14
N LYS A 70 -4.29 -1.55 17.61
CA LYS A 70 -5.33 -0.53 17.47
C LYS A 70 -6.46 -0.97 16.53
N CYS A 71 -6.13 -1.63 15.42
CA CYS A 71 -7.13 -2.18 14.50
C CYS A 71 -8.00 -3.26 15.14
N GLU A 72 -7.42 -4.09 16.01
CA GLU A 72 -8.14 -5.09 16.80
C GLU A 72 -9.08 -4.42 17.83
N ASP A 73 -8.54 -3.49 18.62
CA ASP A 73 -9.25 -2.79 19.69
C ASP A 73 -10.41 -1.91 19.14
N ASP A 74 -10.25 -1.27 17.97
CA ASP A 74 -11.26 -0.40 17.34
C ASP A 74 -12.07 -1.09 16.21
N SER A 75 -12.05 -2.43 16.16
CA SER A 75 -12.61 -3.24 15.05
C SER A 75 -14.09 -2.98 14.75
N GLU A 76 -14.93 -2.73 15.76
CA GLU A 76 -16.36 -2.42 15.55
C GLU A 76 -16.58 -1.10 14.80
N THR A 77 -15.77 -0.07 15.10
CA THR A 77 -15.86 1.24 14.43
C THR A 77 -15.26 1.17 13.02
N ALA A 78 -14.23 0.35 12.84
CA ALA A 78 -13.58 0.06 11.56
C ALA A 78 -14.44 -0.75 10.58
N ASN A 79 -15.19 -1.74 11.09
CA ASN A 79 -16.01 -2.65 10.28
C ASN A 79 -17.21 -1.95 9.62
N TRP A 80 -17.74 -0.87 10.21
CA TRP A 80 -18.87 -0.13 9.64
C TRP A 80 -18.53 0.61 8.33
N ILE A 81 -17.24 0.85 8.05
CA ILE A 81 -16.78 1.76 6.99
C ILE A 81 -16.30 1.00 5.73
N SER A 82 -15.98 -0.29 5.84
CA SER A 82 -15.57 -1.13 4.70
C SER A 82 -16.80 -1.61 3.92
N ALA A 83 -17.51 -0.68 3.30
CA ALA A 83 -18.56 -1.03 2.36
C ALA A 83 -17.93 -1.34 1.00
N ASN A 84 -18.12 -2.57 0.50
CA ASN A 84 -17.84 -2.95 -0.89
C ASN A 84 -18.70 -2.18 -1.89
N THR A 85 -19.68 -1.44 -1.37
CA THR A 85 -20.69 -0.73 -2.13
C THR A 85 -20.76 0.72 -1.65
N LYS A 86 -20.70 1.67 -2.58
CA LYS A 86 -20.87 3.10 -2.31
C LYS A 86 -21.78 3.72 -3.36
N GLU A 87 -22.25 4.94 -3.14
CA GLU A 87 -23.05 5.67 -4.12
C GLU A 87 -22.20 6.60 -4.98
N CYS A 88 -22.57 6.76 -6.25
CA CYS A 88 -21.95 7.74 -7.13
C CYS A 88 -22.17 9.16 -6.57
N PRO A 89 -21.12 9.98 -6.38
CA PRO A 89 -21.27 11.32 -5.82
C PRO A 89 -22.08 12.28 -6.71
N LYS A 90 -22.23 11.96 -8.01
CA LYS A 90 -22.99 12.79 -8.96
C LYS A 90 -24.45 12.36 -9.15
N CYS A 91 -24.73 11.05 -9.19
CA CYS A 91 -26.07 10.54 -9.56
C CYS A 91 -26.67 9.54 -8.58
N GLN A 92 -25.99 9.29 -7.45
CA GLN A 92 -26.41 8.41 -6.35
C GLN A 92 -26.68 6.96 -6.75
N SER A 93 -26.31 6.54 -7.97
CA SER A 93 -26.38 5.13 -8.35
C SER A 93 -25.43 4.32 -7.47
N THR A 94 -25.90 3.19 -6.97
CA THR A 94 -25.09 2.21 -6.25
C THR A 94 -23.97 1.67 -7.14
N ILE A 95 -22.74 1.63 -6.61
CA ILE A 95 -21.52 1.16 -7.27
C ILE A 95 -20.84 0.16 -6.35
N GLU A 96 -20.52 -1.01 -6.88
CA GLU A 96 -19.73 -2.04 -6.21
C GLU A 96 -18.26 -1.97 -6.67
N LYS A 97 -17.32 -2.13 -5.74
CA LYS A 97 -15.89 -2.18 -6.06
C LYS A 97 -15.55 -3.54 -6.68
N ASN A 98 -15.18 -3.55 -7.96
CA ASN A 98 -14.94 -4.77 -8.75
C ASN A 98 -13.49 -4.94 -9.24
N GLY A 99 -12.57 -4.14 -8.73
CA GLY A 99 -11.14 -4.14 -9.06
C GLY A 99 -10.32 -3.40 -8.01
N GLY A 100 -8.99 -3.50 -8.09
CA GLY A 100 -8.11 -2.83 -7.13
C GLY A 100 -7.98 -1.32 -7.35
N CYS A 101 -8.26 -0.83 -8.55
CA CYS A 101 -8.12 0.58 -8.90
C CYS A 101 -9.10 1.47 -8.11
N ASN A 102 -8.61 2.60 -7.59
CA ASN A 102 -9.43 3.60 -6.91
C ASN A 102 -9.99 4.66 -7.87
N HIS A 103 -9.53 4.70 -9.13
CA HIS A 103 -10.14 5.49 -10.20
C HIS A 103 -11.43 4.80 -10.67
N MET A 104 -12.58 5.40 -10.36
CA MET A 104 -13.89 4.82 -10.66
C MET A 104 -14.65 5.67 -11.67
N THR A 105 -15.15 5.04 -12.74
CA THR A 105 -16.07 5.67 -13.70
C THR A 105 -17.50 5.15 -13.49
N CYS A 106 -18.44 6.04 -13.17
CA CYS A 106 -19.84 5.67 -13.00
C CYS A 106 -20.44 5.17 -14.33
N ARG A 107 -21.03 3.97 -14.33
CA ARG A 107 -21.67 3.39 -15.54
C ARG A 107 -22.91 4.16 -16.00
N LYS A 108 -23.64 4.81 -15.09
CA LYS A 108 -24.88 5.54 -15.38
C LYS A 108 -24.62 6.96 -15.92
N CYS A 109 -23.76 7.74 -15.26
CA CYS A 109 -23.56 9.16 -15.58
C CYS A 109 -22.16 9.51 -16.09
N ARG A 110 -21.27 8.50 -16.26
CA ARG A 110 -19.89 8.64 -16.73
C ARG A 110 -18.98 9.54 -15.89
N HIS A 111 -19.41 9.90 -14.68
CA HIS A 111 -18.58 10.69 -13.76
C HIS A 111 -17.41 9.86 -13.24
N GLU A 112 -16.21 10.44 -13.29
CA GLU A 112 -14.97 9.86 -12.81
C GLU A 112 -14.62 10.44 -11.44
N PHE A 113 -14.43 9.56 -10.46
CA PHE A 113 -14.20 9.94 -9.08
C PHE A 113 -13.26 8.96 -8.39
N CYS A 114 -12.67 9.41 -7.27
CA CYS A 114 -11.83 8.57 -6.44
C CYS A 114 -12.70 7.78 -5.44
N TRP A 115 -12.52 6.46 -5.39
CA TRP A 115 -13.23 5.59 -4.44
C TRP A 115 -12.98 5.95 -2.97
N MET A 116 -11.83 6.58 -2.67
CA MET A 116 -11.42 6.90 -1.30
C MET A 116 -12.08 8.15 -0.75
N CYS A 117 -11.89 9.28 -1.41
CA CYS A 117 -12.44 10.57 -0.95
C CYS A 117 -13.79 10.92 -1.57
N MET A 118 -14.26 10.16 -2.56
CA MET A 118 -15.45 10.49 -3.37
C MET A 118 -15.34 11.80 -4.15
N GLY A 119 -14.13 12.38 -4.22
CA GLY A 119 -13.82 13.59 -4.96
C GLY A 119 -13.55 13.35 -6.45
N LEU A 120 -13.48 14.44 -7.21
CA LEU A 120 -13.29 14.42 -8.66
C LEU A 120 -11.92 13.83 -9.02
N TRP A 121 -11.89 12.87 -9.95
CA TRP A 121 -10.63 12.22 -10.31
C TRP A 121 -9.63 13.18 -10.97
N SER A 122 -10.11 14.10 -11.81
CA SER A 122 -9.25 15.05 -12.54
C SER A 122 -8.47 16.03 -11.65
N GLU A 123 -8.83 16.17 -10.37
CA GLU A 123 -8.09 16.97 -9.40
C GLU A 123 -6.90 16.18 -8.81
N HIS A 124 -6.95 14.85 -8.85
CA HIS A 124 -5.89 14.00 -8.32
C HIS A 124 -4.61 14.10 -9.17
N GLY A 125 -3.46 14.14 -8.49
CA GLY A 125 -2.16 14.37 -9.13
C GLY A 125 -1.81 15.85 -9.34
N THR A 126 -2.72 16.79 -9.08
CA THR A 126 -2.38 18.21 -9.03
C THR A 126 -1.64 18.56 -7.73
N SER A 127 -0.87 19.66 -7.73
CA SER A 127 -0.11 20.08 -6.54
C SER A 127 -1.01 20.54 -5.38
N TRP A 128 -2.19 21.07 -5.68
CA TRP A 128 -3.09 21.70 -4.70
C TRP A 128 -4.09 20.72 -4.08
N TYR A 129 -4.41 19.61 -4.74
CA TYR A 129 -5.32 18.60 -4.21
C TYR A 129 -4.57 17.45 -3.54
N ASN A 130 -4.93 17.12 -2.31
CA ASN A 130 -4.30 16.07 -1.52
C ASN A 130 -5.35 15.16 -0.89
N CYS A 131 -5.60 14.01 -1.51
CA CYS A 131 -6.51 12.99 -0.97
C CYS A 131 -5.87 12.20 0.20
N ASN A 132 -4.55 12.07 0.25
CA ASN A 132 -3.85 11.24 1.22
C ASN A 132 -3.64 11.91 2.58
N ARG A 133 -3.51 13.24 2.60
CA ARG A 133 -3.23 14.03 3.81
C ARG A 133 -4.45 14.14 4.71
N PHE A 134 -4.23 14.06 6.02
CA PHE A 134 -5.27 14.39 7.01
C PHE A 134 -5.11 15.85 7.42
N GLU A 135 -6.11 16.67 7.13
CA GLU A 135 -6.11 18.08 7.54
C GLU A 135 -6.60 18.22 8.98
N GLU A 136 -5.69 18.54 9.89
CA GLU A 136 -6.05 18.92 11.25
C GLU A 136 -6.66 20.31 11.22
N LYS A 137 -8.00 20.39 11.25
CA LYS A 137 -8.70 21.69 11.32
C LYS A 137 -8.14 22.50 12.49
N SER A 138 -7.49 23.63 12.18
CA SER A 138 -6.99 24.64 13.09
C SER A 138 -8.14 25.44 13.72
N GLY A 139 -9.06 24.74 14.37
CA GLY A 139 -10.12 25.35 15.16
C GLY A 139 -9.63 25.50 16.60
N THR A 140 -9.60 26.74 17.08
CA THR A 140 -9.31 27.20 18.45
C THR A 140 -10.21 26.63 19.55
N ASP A 141 -11.06 25.64 19.23
CA ASP A 141 -12.19 25.19 20.05
C ASP A 141 -12.04 23.74 20.53
N ALA A 142 -10.82 23.23 20.71
CA ALA A 142 -10.61 21.96 21.39
C ALA A 142 -10.44 22.18 22.91
N ARG A 143 -11.42 22.83 23.56
CA ARG A 143 -11.42 22.98 25.02
C ARG A 143 -12.07 21.80 25.76
N ASP A 144 -12.86 20.99 25.06
CA ASP A 144 -13.60 19.87 25.65
C ASP A 144 -13.04 18.49 25.26
N ALA A 145 -12.95 17.58 26.23
CA ALA A 145 -12.43 16.22 26.05
C ALA A 145 -13.17 15.43 24.94
N GLN A 146 -14.47 15.69 24.76
CA GLN A 146 -15.28 15.07 23.70
C GLN A 146 -14.83 15.50 22.30
N ALA A 147 -14.42 16.76 22.11
CA ALA A 147 -13.93 17.26 20.84
C ALA A 147 -12.59 16.62 20.46
N LEU A 148 -11.69 16.42 21.44
CA LEU A 148 -10.41 15.72 21.25
C LEU A 148 -10.63 14.24 20.88
N SER A 149 -11.54 13.56 21.57
CA SER A 149 -11.89 12.16 21.26
C SER A 149 -12.41 12.02 19.83
N ARG A 150 -13.30 12.92 19.39
CA ARG A 150 -13.83 12.90 18.02
C ARG A 150 -12.74 13.15 16.98
N LYS A 151 -11.86 14.14 17.19
CA LYS A 151 -10.73 14.41 16.29
C LYS A 151 -9.78 13.21 16.18
N SER A 152 -9.49 12.55 17.30
CA SER A 152 -8.65 11.35 17.31
C SER A 152 -9.27 10.20 16.53
N LEU A 153 -10.59 10.00 16.67
CA LEU A 153 -11.33 9.01 15.90
C LEU A 153 -11.36 9.35 14.41
N GLU A 154 -11.66 10.59 14.02
CA GLU A 154 -11.63 11.05 12.63
C GLU A 154 -10.26 10.81 11.99
N ARG A 155 -9.18 11.14 12.71
CA ARG A 155 -7.81 10.85 12.28
C ARG A 155 -7.60 9.36 12.08
N TYR A 156 -7.94 8.53 13.07
CA TYR A 156 -7.80 7.08 12.96
C TYR A 156 -8.55 6.53 11.75
N LEU A 157 -9.82 6.90 11.58
CA LEU A 157 -10.65 6.45 10.46
C LEU A 157 -10.07 6.86 9.10
N HIS A 158 -9.48 8.05 8.99
CA HIS A 158 -8.81 8.50 7.76
C HIS A 158 -7.67 7.57 7.35
N TYR A 159 -6.75 7.26 8.27
CA TYR A 159 -5.60 6.39 7.99
C TYR A 159 -6.02 4.92 7.87
N TYR A 160 -6.96 4.45 8.70
CA TYR A 160 -7.47 3.09 8.67
C TYR A 160 -8.17 2.78 7.34
N ASN A 161 -9.05 3.67 6.87
CA ASN A 161 -9.75 3.48 5.60
C ASN A 161 -8.75 3.29 4.45
N ARG A 162 -7.70 4.10 4.40
CA ARG A 162 -6.63 4.01 3.38
C ARG A 162 -5.79 2.75 3.51
N TYR A 163 -5.41 2.37 4.73
CA TYR A 163 -4.74 1.10 5.02
C TYR A 163 -5.57 -0.10 4.52
N ALA A 164 -6.82 -0.20 4.97
CA ALA A 164 -7.72 -1.31 4.66
C ALA A 164 -8.05 -1.36 3.17
N ASN A 165 -8.22 -0.20 2.52
CA ASN A 165 -8.46 -0.12 1.09
C ASN A 165 -7.27 -0.64 0.27
N HIS A 166 -6.03 -0.26 0.61
CA HIS A 166 -4.86 -0.79 -0.08
C HIS A 166 -4.68 -2.30 0.14
N GLU A 167 -5.03 -2.81 1.33
CA GLU A 167 -5.08 -4.25 1.57
C GLU A 167 -6.12 -4.96 0.70
N GLN A 168 -7.33 -4.42 0.64
CA GLN A 168 -8.40 -4.98 -0.17
C GLN A 168 -8.07 -4.91 -1.65
N SER A 169 -7.57 -3.76 -2.14
CA SER A 169 -7.15 -3.60 -3.53
C SER A 169 -6.03 -4.56 -3.90
N ALA A 170 -5.07 -4.83 -3.01
CA ALA A 170 -4.03 -5.84 -3.26
C ALA A 170 -4.60 -7.26 -3.40
N LYS A 171 -5.65 -7.61 -2.63
CA LYS A 171 -6.37 -8.89 -2.80
C LYS A 171 -7.06 -8.97 -4.16
N LEU A 172 -7.76 -7.91 -4.56
CA LEU A 172 -8.43 -7.83 -5.86
C LEU A 172 -7.43 -7.87 -7.03
N ASP A 173 -6.29 -7.21 -6.91
CA ASP A 173 -5.22 -7.25 -7.92
C ASP A 173 -4.61 -8.64 -8.08
N LYS A 174 -4.54 -9.41 -7.00
CA LYS A 174 -4.11 -10.81 -7.05
C LYS A 174 -5.12 -11.68 -7.82
N ASP A 175 -6.42 -11.42 -7.69
CA ASP A 175 -7.43 -12.11 -8.49
C ASP A 175 -7.36 -11.69 -9.96
N ILE A 176 -7.04 -10.42 -10.22
CA ILE A 176 -6.75 -9.90 -11.57
C ILE A 176 -5.51 -10.58 -12.15
N PHE A 177 -4.45 -10.85 -11.37
CA PHE A 177 -3.27 -11.58 -11.85
C PHE A 177 -3.60 -12.95 -12.43
N HIS A 178 -4.44 -13.75 -11.76
CA HIS A 178 -4.87 -15.05 -12.29
C HIS A 178 -5.66 -14.91 -13.61
N LYS A 179 -6.40 -13.81 -13.78
CA LYS A 179 -7.03 -13.47 -15.06
C LYS A 179 -5.99 -13.02 -16.08
N THR A 180 -4.95 -12.30 -15.66
CA THR A 180 -3.84 -11.84 -16.49
C THR A 180 -3.02 -13.00 -17.03
N GLU A 181 -2.79 -14.08 -16.29
CA GLU A 181 -2.16 -15.29 -16.85
C GLU A 181 -2.95 -15.85 -18.03
N LYS A 182 -4.29 -15.88 -17.92
CA LYS A 182 -5.16 -16.23 -19.05
C LYS A 182 -5.04 -15.22 -20.19
N LYS A 183 -4.96 -13.91 -19.88
CA LYS A 183 -4.69 -12.87 -20.90
C LYS A 183 -3.33 -13.08 -21.59
N MET A 184 -2.30 -13.50 -20.86
CA MET A 184 -0.97 -13.81 -21.42
C MET A 184 -1.02 -15.01 -22.36
N GLN A 185 -1.78 -16.06 -22.04
CA GLN A 185 -2.00 -17.21 -22.93
C GLN A 185 -2.77 -16.81 -24.19
N LEU A 186 -3.82 -15.99 -24.02
CA LEU A 186 -4.58 -15.47 -25.15
C LEU A 186 -3.69 -14.64 -26.08
N LEU A 187 -2.92 -13.67 -25.56
CA LEU A 187 -1.99 -12.85 -26.35
C LEU A 187 -0.95 -13.68 -27.11
N GLN A 188 -0.46 -14.78 -26.52
CA GLN A 188 0.42 -15.71 -27.21
C GLN A 188 -0.28 -16.40 -28.40
N SER A 189 -1.52 -16.86 -28.18
CA SER A 189 -2.28 -17.59 -29.21
C SER A 189 -2.90 -16.71 -30.30
N SER A 190 -3.40 -15.51 -29.96
CA SER A 190 -4.19 -14.66 -30.85
C SER A 190 -3.37 -13.56 -31.51
N SER A 191 -2.36 -13.04 -30.82
CA SER A 191 -1.55 -11.90 -31.26
C SER A 191 -0.14 -12.31 -31.69
N GLY A 192 0.20 -13.60 -31.56
CA GLY A 192 1.51 -14.14 -31.96
C GLY A 192 2.68 -13.68 -31.07
N MET A 193 2.40 -13.10 -29.90
CA MET A 193 3.45 -12.68 -28.98
C MET A 193 4.17 -13.91 -28.40
N SER A 194 5.49 -13.85 -28.28
CA SER A 194 6.26 -14.90 -27.64
C SER A 194 6.05 -14.91 -26.12
N TRP A 195 6.41 -16.02 -25.47
CA TRP A 195 6.39 -16.14 -24.01
C TRP A 195 7.18 -15.01 -23.33
N ILE A 196 8.33 -14.61 -23.88
CA ILE A 196 9.16 -13.51 -23.35
C ILE A 196 8.40 -12.17 -23.45
N GLU A 197 7.66 -11.97 -24.53
CA GLU A 197 6.97 -10.70 -24.78
C GLU A 197 5.75 -10.47 -23.90
N VAL A 198 5.22 -11.49 -23.23
CA VAL A 198 4.10 -11.35 -22.28
C VAL A 198 4.55 -11.22 -20.82
N GLN A 199 5.82 -11.49 -20.52
CA GLN A 199 6.39 -11.42 -19.15
C GLN A 199 6.27 -10.02 -18.51
N PHE A 200 6.10 -8.96 -19.31
CA PHE A 200 5.87 -7.61 -18.78
C PHE A 200 4.59 -7.52 -17.94
N LEU A 201 3.56 -8.33 -18.24
CA LEU A 201 2.30 -8.35 -17.49
C LEU A 201 2.50 -8.92 -16.08
N GLU A 202 3.32 -9.98 -15.97
CA GLU A 202 3.70 -10.57 -14.70
C GLU A 202 4.55 -9.59 -13.87
N ALA A 203 5.57 -8.98 -14.48
CA ALA A 203 6.40 -7.97 -13.82
C ALA A 203 5.58 -6.75 -13.33
N ALA A 204 4.65 -6.26 -14.16
CA ALA A 204 3.75 -5.17 -13.82
C ALA A 204 2.83 -5.54 -12.64
N SER A 205 2.34 -6.78 -12.59
CA SER A 205 1.46 -7.22 -11.51
C SER A 205 2.21 -7.36 -10.20
N HIS A 206 3.42 -7.92 -10.23
CA HIS A 206 4.30 -7.97 -9.06
C HIS A 206 4.64 -6.57 -8.54
N ALA A 207 5.00 -5.64 -9.44
CA ALA A 207 5.26 -4.26 -9.07
C ALA A 207 4.03 -3.60 -8.40
N LEU A 208 2.83 -3.80 -8.97
CA LEU A 208 1.59 -3.27 -8.41
C LEU A 208 1.34 -3.81 -6.99
N GLN A 209 1.47 -5.12 -6.79
CA GLN A 209 1.31 -5.75 -5.48
C GLN A 209 2.33 -5.24 -4.45
N GLN A 210 3.60 -5.10 -4.84
CA GLN A 210 4.66 -4.57 -3.97
C GLN A 210 4.38 -3.11 -3.58
N CYS A 211 3.95 -2.28 -4.54
CA CYS A 211 3.64 -0.88 -4.27
C CYS A 211 2.39 -0.72 -3.39
N ARG A 212 1.33 -1.53 -3.59
CA ARG A 212 0.16 -1.53 -2.68
C ARG A 212 0.52 -1.99 -1.28
N GLN A 213 1.36 -3.02 -1.14
CA GLN A 213 1.85 -3.46 0.16
C GLN A 213 2.63 -2.33 0.86
N THR A 214 3.52 -1.64 0.15
CA THR A 214 4.22 -0.48 0.70
C THR A 214 3.25 0.64 1.09
N LEU A 215 2.33 1.04 0.20
CA LEU A 215 1.33 2.07 0.48
C LEU A 215 0.44 1.76 1.69
N LYS A 216 0.03 0.50 1.86
CA LYS A 216 -0.68 0.07 3.06
C LYS A 216 0.09 0.47 4.32
N TRP A 217 1.38 0.16 4.36
CA TRP A 217 2.22 0.44 5.53
C TRP A 217 2.68 1.89 5.64
N THR A 218 2.68 2.68 4.55
CA THR A 218 2.90 4.13 4.65
C THR A 218 1.79 4.81 5.43
N TYR A 219 0.54 4.35 5.34
CA TYR A 219 -0.56 4.90 6.14
C TYR A 219 -0.48 4.54 7.63
N ALA A 220 -0.12 3.31 7.96
CA ALA A 220 0.14 2.92 9.33
C ALA A 220 1.30 3.73 9.94
N PHE A 221 2.36 3.96 9.16
CA PHE A 221 3.49 4.80 9.55
C PHE A 221 3.05 6.26 9.77
N ALA A 222 2.36 6.85 8.80
CA ALA A 222 1.93 8.24 8.81
C ALA A 222 0.94 8.58 9.93
N TYR A 223 0.11 7.63 10.35
CA TYR A 223 -0.80 7.83 11.48
C TYR A 223 -0.06 8.26 12.75
N TYR A 224 1.12 7.65 13.00
CA TYR A 224 1.93 7.91 14.19
C TYR A 224 2.94 9.05 14.04
N LEU A 225 3.11 9.63 12.85
CA LEU A 225 4.04 10.75 12.67
C LEU A 225 3.55 12.02 13.38
N ALA A 226 4.46 12.70 14.07
CA ALA A 226 4.25 14.07 14.54
C ALA A 226 4.46 15.03 13.37
N ARG A 227 3.53 15.98 13.18
CA ARG A 227 3.53 16.89 12.03
C ARG A 227 4.77 17.80 12.06
N ASN A 228 5.56 17.75 10.99
CA ASN A 228 6.69 18.64 10.74
C ASN A 228 7.02 18.68 9.22
N ASN A 229 8.02 19.47 8.81
CA ASN A 229 8.39 19.60 7.40
C ASN A 229 8.72 18.26 6.71
N GLN A 230 9.24 17.28 7.46
CA GLN A 230 9.57 15.96 6.89
C GLN A 230 8.33 15.13 6.62
N THR A 231 7.30 15.27 7.45
CA THR A 231 6.01 14.64 7.19
C THR A 231 5.36 15.16 5.90
N GLU A 232 5.54 16.44 5.58
CA GLU A 232 4.98 17.00 4.34
C GLU A 232 5.65 16.39 3.10
N ILE A 233 6.99 16.29 3.12
CA ILE A 233 7.79 15.66 2.06
C ILE A 233 7.42 14.18 1.92
N PHE A 234 7.26 13.46 3.03
CA PHE A 234 6.80 12.07 3.01
C PHE A 234 5.43 11.93 2.36
N GLU A 235 4.48 12.80 2.70
CA GLU A 235 3.13 12.78 2.14
C GLU A 235 3.11 13.13 0.65
N ASP A 236 4.00 14.01 0.16
CA ASP A 236 4.16 14.25 -1.28
C ASP A 236 4.71 13.00 -1.97
N ASN A 237 5.73 12.36 -1.39
CA ASN A 237 6.27 11.10 -1.91
C ASN A 237 5.22 9.98 -1.92
N GLN A 238 4.40 9.90 -0.89
CA GLN A 238 3.27 8.97 -0.79
C GLN A 238 2.25 9.24 -1.88
N LYS A 239 1.84 10.50 -2.07
CA LYS A 239 0.87 10.90 -3.12
C LYS A 239 1.36 10.53 -4.51
N ASP A 240 2.63 10.80 -4.81
CA ASP A 240 3.23 10.45 -6.11
C ASP A 240 3.23 8.93 -6.35
N LEU A 241 3.53 8.14 -5.33
CA LEU A 241 3.45 6.67 -5.40
C LEU A 241 2.01 6.19 -5.60
N GLU A 242 1.04 6.77 -4.87
CA GLU A 242 -0.37 6.43 -5.03
C GLU A 242 -0.86 6.69 -6.44
N MET A 243 -0.57 7.86 -7.01
CA MET A 243 -0.95 8.17 -8.39
C MET A 243 -0.30 7.21 -9.38
N ALA A 244 0.98 6.85 -9.18
CA ALA A 244 1.66 5.87 -10.02
C ALA A 244 1.02 4.48 -9.93
N VAL A 245 0.59 4.06 -8.73
CA VAL A 245 -0.10 2.79 -8.49
C VAL A 245 -1.46 2.76 -9.18
N GLU A 246 -2.27 3.80 -9.02
CA GLU A 246 -3.61 3.82 -9.64
C GLU A 246 -3.52 3.88 -11.17
N ASN A 247 -2.57 4.66 -11.73
CA ASN A 247 -2.31 4.69 -13.17
C ASN A 247 -1.87 3.32 -13.72
N LEU A 248 -1.07 2.56 -12.96
CA LEU A 248 -0.68 1.20 -13.34
C LEU A 248 -1.84 0.21 -13.17
N SER A 249 -2.61 0.32 -12.10
CA SER A 249 -3.78 -0.52 -11.81
C SER A 249 -4.82 -0.43 -12.92
N GLU A 250 -5.08 0.79 -13.42
CA GLU A 250 -6.02 1.02 -14.52
C GLU A 250 -5.64 0.28 -15.81
N MET A 251 -4.35 0.05 -16.07
CA MET A 251 -3.91 -0.69 -17.25
C MET A 251 -4.42 -2.14 -17.26
N PHE A 252 -4.58 -2.75 -16.10
CA PHE A 252 -5.06 -4.13 -15.97
C PHE A 252 -6.56 -4.28 -16.24
N GLU A 253 -7.32 -3.20 -16.12
CA GLU A 253 -8.76 -3.15 -16.42
C GLU A 253 -9.04 -3.07 -17.93
N LYS A 254 -8.02 -2.80 -18.75
CA LYS A 254 -8.15 -2.73 -20.22
C LYS A 254 -8.32 -4.12 -20.85
N ASN A 255 -9.00 -4.14 -22.02
CA ASN A 255 -9.25 -5.37 -22.78
C ASN A 255 -7.96 -5.87 -23.46
N THR A 256 -7.87 -7.19 -23.68
CA THR A 256 -6.70 -7.87 -24.26
C THR A 256 -6.28 -7.31 -25.62
N ASP A 257 -7.24 -6.97 -26.47
CA ASP A 257 -6.99 -6.50 -27.83
C ASP A 257 -6.26 -5.15 -27.86
N GLN A 258 -6.36 -4.39 -26.76
CA GLN A 258 -5.67 -3.10 -26.59
C GLN A 258 -4.29 -3.27 -25.94
N LEU A 259 -4.02 -4.40 -25.26
CA LEU A 259 -2.80 -4.58 -24.47
C LEU A 259 -1.54 -4.72 -25.32
N SER A 260 -1.64 -5.28 -26.53
CA SER A 260 -0.48 -5.45 -27.44
C SER A 260 0.13 -4.09 -27.83
N GLY A 261 -0.71 -3.10 -28.14
CA GLY A 261 -0.29 -1.73 -28.43
C GLY A 261 0.11 -0.91 -27.20
N LEU A 262 -0.18 -1.41 -26.00
CA LEU A 262 0.08 -0.73 -24.72
C LEU A 262 1.26 -1.31 -23.95
N LYS A 263 2.01 -2.25 -24.54
CA LYS A 263 3.18 -2.88 -23.91
C LYS A 263 4.17 -1.84 -23.38
N VAL A 264 4.57 -0.88 -24.21
CA VAL A 264 5.54 0.17 -23.84
C VAL A 264 4.98 1.03 -22.70
N ASP A 265 3.75 1.51 -22.82
CA ASP A 265 3.10 2.32 -21.77
C ASP A 265 3.01 1.55 -20.44
N MET A 266 2.69 0.26 -20.47
CA MET A 266 2.62 -0.56 -19.27
C MET A 266 4.00 -0.77 -18.63
N MET A 267 5.04 -0.97 -19.43
CA MET A 267 6.42 -1.07 -18.95
C MET A 267 6.92 0.25 -18.34
N ASP A 268 6.59 1.38 -18.96
CA ASP A 268 6.94 2.72 -18.47
C ASP A 268 6.24 3.01 -17.14
N LYS A 269 4.92 2.75 -17.05
CA LYS A 269 4.16 2.90 -15.80
C LYS A 269 4.67 1.98 -14.69
N THR A 270 5.02 0.74 -15.04
CA THR A 270 5.62 -0.22 -14.10
C THR A 270 6.94 0.31 -13.54
N SER A 271 7.81 0.78 -14.42
CA SER A 271 9.13 1.33 -14.05
C SER A 271 8.99 2.60 -13.21
N TYR A 272 8.05 3.48 -13.56
CA TYR A 272 7.76 4.70 -12.81
C TYR A 272 7.23 4.39 -11.40
N CYS A 273 6.27 3.47 -11.30
CA CYS A 273 5.70 3.02 -10.03
C CYS A 273 6.76 2.46 -9.09
N MET A 274 7.64 1.58 -9.59
CA MET A 274 8.75 1.05 -8.81
C MET A 274 9.76 2.13 -8.41
N ARG A 275 10.07 3.08 -9.30
CA ARG A 275 10.95 4.21 -8.98
C ARG A 275 10.38 5.07 -7.85
N ARG A 276 9.09 5.41 -7.90
CA ARG A 276 8.42 6.16 -6.83
C ARG A 276 8.44 5.40 -5.50
N ARG A 277 8.27 4.08 -5.54
CA ARG A 277 8.38 3.22 -4.36
C ARG A 277 9.78 3.28 -3.76
N VAL A 278 10.82 3.14 -4.58
CA VAL A 278 12.22 3.21 -4.13
C VAL A 278 12.53 4.57 -3.51
N ILE A 279 12.15 5.68 -4.15
CA ILE A 279 12.35 7.04 -3.61
C ILE A 279 11.71 7.18 -2.22
N LEU A 280 10.45 6.75 -2.08
CA LEU A 280 9.75 6.81 -0.79
C LEU A 280 10.46 5.99 0.27
N LEU A 281 10.84 4.76 -0.06
CA LEU A 281 11.48 3.84 0.88
C LEU A 281 12.87 4.32 1.29
N ASP A 282 13.68 4.80 0.34
CA ASP A 282 15.05 5.25 0.59
C ASP A 282 15.07 6.51 1.46
N ASP A 283 14.23 7.53 1.15
CA ASP A 283 14.10 8.73 1.98
C ASP A 283 13.63 8.37 3.40
N THR A 284 12.59 7.53 3.50
CA THR A 284 12.05 7.13 4.82
C THR A 284 13.08 6.34 5.63
N ALA A 285 13.79 5.40 5.00
CA ALA A 285 14.80 4.57 5.64
C ALA A 285 16.03 5.38 6.06
N GLN A 286 16.50 6.32 5.24
CA GLN A 286 17.60 7.21 5.60
C GLN A 286 17.25 8.03 6.85
N ARG A 287 16.06 8.62 6.88
CA ARG A 287 15.59 9.43 8.01
C ARG A 287 15.35 8.59 9.27
N LEU A 288 14.87 7.36 9.14
CA LEU A 288 14.76 6.42 10.26
C LEU A 288 16.14 6.11 10.87
N ARG A 289 17.17 5.90 10.03
CA ARG A 289 18.54 5.68 10.51
C ARG A 289 19.10 6.88 11.26
N ASP A 290 18.87 8.07 10.73
CA ASP A 290 19.38 9.33 11.27
C ASP A 290 18.58 9.86 12.48
N GLY A 291 17.45 9.23 12.80
CA GLY A 291 16.55 9.70 13.87
C GLY A 291 15.78 10.96 13.50
N GLY A 292 15.59 11.23 12.21
CA GLY A 292 14.90 12.42 11.68
C GLY A 292 13.37 12.35 11.69
N TRP A 293 12.79 11.29 12.25
CA TRP A 293 11.34 11.15 12.41
C TRP A 293 10.92 11.38 13.86
N GLU A 294 9.88 12.18 14.03
CA GLU A 294 9.20 12.39 15.30
C GLU A 294 7.88 11.63 15.26
N PHE A 295 7.59 10.90 16.35
CA PHE A 295 6.37 10.09 16.45
C PHE A 295 5.55 10.55 17.66
N ASN A 296 4.23 10.50 17.53
CA ASN A 296 3.28 10.79 18.62
C ASN A 296 3.24 9.69 19.68
N VAL A 297 4.03 8.63 19.51
CA VAL A 297 4.15 7.47 20.41
C VAL A 297 5.62 7.09 20.56
N GLY A 298 5.99 6.49 21.69
CA GLY A 298 7.32 5.88 21.85
C GLY A 298 7.54 4.74 20.85
N LEU A 299 8.80 4.37 20.58
CA LEU A 299 9.17 3.21 19.76
C LEU A 299 9.66 2.02 20.59
N ASP A 300 9.37 2.02 21.88
CA ASP A 300 9.70 0.98 22.85
C ASP A 300 9.18 -0.43 22.49
#